data_AF-A0A2W7AXL3-F1
#
_entry.id   AF-A0A2W7AXL3-F1
#
_cell.length_a   1.000
_cell.length_b   1.000
_cell.length_c   1.000
_cell.angle_alpha   90.00
_cell.angle_beta   90.00
_cell.angle_gamma   90.00
#
_symmetry.space_group_name_H-M   'P 1'
#
loop_
_entity.id
_entity.type
_entity.pdbx_description
1 polymer ?
#
loop_
_entity_poly.entity_id
_entity_poly.type
_entity_poly.pdbx_seq_one_letter_code
_entity_poly.pdbx_strand_id
1 'polypeptide(L)'
;MSAIPDLPEILPKTGLIHSVENNIKFGIWIMPDNQNKGMLETFLAYLVPDESDHLWQFAQNQAQQSKNYGATFKNVHKAKADIYTWLAWQDEPGRQLHEAIKEPILNATHPKSQDFVSWFKRLYDLE
;
A
#
# COMPACT_ATOMS: atom_id res chain seq x y z
N MET A 1 -16.35 29.06 1.53
CA MET A 1 -16.94 27.81 2.04
C MET A 1 -15.81 26.82 2.23
N SER A 2 -15.34 26.56 3.45
CA SER A 2 -14.62 25.31 3.67
C SER A 2 -15.68 24.22 3.64
N ALA A 3 -15.55 23.24 2.74
CA ALA A 3 -16.55 22.20 2.59
C ALA A 3 -16.67 21.30 3.84
N ILE A 4 -15.70 21.38 4.75
CA ILE A 4 -15.66 20.70 6.05
C ILE A 4 -15.01 21.69 7.03
N PRO A 5 -15.76 22.31 7.96
CA PRO A 5 -15.15 23.05 9.07
C PRO A 5 -14.31 22.09 9.91
N ASP A 6 -13.22 22.56 10.50
CA ASP A 6 -12.38 21.80 11.44
C ASP A 6 -11.54 20.65 10.87
N LEU A 7 -11.31 20.59 9.55
CA LEU A 7 -10.29 19.72 8.97
C LEU A 7 -8.89 20.27 9.27
N PRO A 8 -7.95 19.47 9.81
CA PRO A 8 -6.59 19.97 10.07
C PRO A 8 -5.84 20.25 8.77
N GLU A 9 -5.04 21.32 8.74
CA GLU A 9 -4.17 21.64 7.60
C GLU A 9 -3.08 20.57 7.38
N ILE A 10 -2.68 19.89 8.46
CA ILE A 10 -1.68 18.82 8.45
C ILE A 10 -2.37 17.52 8.88
N LEU A 11 -2.34 16.52 8.00
CA LEU A 11 -2.90 15.20 8.32
C LEU A 11 -2.04 14.49 9.38
N PRO A 12 -2.65 13.87 10.40
CA PRO A 12 -1.94 13.04 11.37
C PRO A 12 -1.23 11.86 10.69
N LYS A 13 -0.03 11.52 11.16
CA LYS A 13 0.70 10.33 10.70
C LYS A 13 -0.09 9.03 10.89
N THR A 14 -0.92 9.00 11.93
CA THR A 14 -1.80 7.88 12.29
C THR A 14 -3.12 7.87 11.52
N GLY A 15 -3.24 8.68 10.46
CA GLY A 15 -4.46 8.85 9.68
C GLY A 15 -5.50 9.71 10.40
N LEU A 16 -6.25 10.50 9.64
CA LEU A 16 -7.32 11.33 10.17
C LEU A 16 -8.57 10.49 10.37
N ILE A 17 -9.23 10.68 11.50
CA ILE A 17 -10.62 10.30 11.73
C ILE A 17 -11.29 11.55 12.30
N HIS A 18 -12.27 12.09 11.58
CA HIS A 18 -13.01 13.28 11.94
C HIS A 18 -14.50 12.92 12.04
N SER A 19 -15.14 13.29 13.15
CA SER A 19 -16.57 13.07 13.33
C SER A 19 -17.32 14.33 12.91
N VAL A 20 -18.24 14.19 11.97
CA VAL A 20 -19.15 15.26 11.55
C VAL A 20 -20.50 15.12 12.27
N GLU A 21 -21.45 16.00 11.97
CA GLU A 21 -22.82 15.96 12.50
C GLU A 21 -23.43 14.54 12.40
N ASN A 22 -24.29 14.20 13.36
CA ASN A 22 -24.94 12.89 13.48
C ASN A 22 -23.98 11.69 13.67
N ASN A 23 -22.80 11.90 14.26
CA ASN A 23 -21.79 10.86 14.54
C ASN A 23 -21.29 10.11 13.30
N ILE A 24 -21.39 10.72 12.11
CA ILE A 24 -20.79 10.15 10.91
C ILE A 24 -19.27 10.32 11.02
N LYS A 25 -18.53 9.22 10.93
CA LYS A 25 -17.06 9.24 10.90
C LYS A 25 -16.57 9.38 9.47
N PHE A 26 -15.67 10.33 9.26
CA PHE A 26 -14.96 10.55 8.01
C PHE A 26 -13.47 10.30 8.23
N GLY A 27 -12.88 9.39 7.45
CA GLY A 27 -11.48 9.01 7.57
C GLY A 27 -10.65 9.42 6.36
N ILE A 28 -9.43 9.91 6.58
CA ILE A 28 -8.43 10.11 5.52
C ILE A 28 -7.16 9.32 5.85
N TRP A 29 -6.74 8.52 4.87
CA TRP A 29 -5.42 7.88 4.82
C TRP A 29 -4.78 8.16 3.47
N ILE A 30 -3.52 8.58 3.47
CA ILE A 30 -2.72 8.83 2.27
C ILE A 30 -1.68 7.72 2.15
N MET A 31 -1.65 7.08 0.99
CA MET A 31 -0.72 5.97 0.75
C MET A 31 0.74 6.43 0.65
N PRO A 32 1.69 5.58 1.08
CA PRO A 32 1.44 4.30 1.73
C PRO A 32 1.17 4.42 3.25
N ASP A 33 1.62 5.51 3.88
CA ASP A 33 1.77 5.63 5.34
C ASP A 33 1.56 7.06 5.92
N ASN A 34 0.84 7.93 5.21
CA ASN A 34 0.66 9.36 5.48
C ASN A 34 1.93 10.23 5.48
N GLN A 35 3.11 9.65 5.19
CA GLN A 35 4.38 10.36 5.32
C GLN A 35 5.18 10.33 4.02
N ASN A 36 5.19 9.19 3.35
CA ASN A 36 5.95 8.95 2.13
C ASN A 36 5.07 9.12 0.90
N LYS A 37 5.70 9.51 -0.22
CA LYS A 37 5.02 9.51 -1.52
C LYS A 37 4.90 8.08 -2.01
N GLY A 38 3.70 7.68 -2.39
CA GLY A 38 3.49 6.36 -2.97
C GLY A 38 2.08 6.14 -3.46
N MET A 39 1.79 4.87 -3.69
CA MET A 39 0.50 4.37 -4.11
C MET A 39 0.19 3.07 -3.37
N LEU A 40 -0.94 2.46 -3.65
CA LEU A 40 -1.32 1.18 -3.07
C LEU A 40 -0.22 0.13 -3.26
N GLU A 41 0.39 0.04 -4.44
CA GLU A 41 1.48 -0.90 -4.70
C GLU A 41 2.72 -0.64 -3.84
N THR A 42 2.97 0.62 -3.44
CA THR A 42 4.02 0.95 -2.48
C THR A 42 3.69 0.40 -1.08
N PHE A 43 2.43 0.49 -0.66
CA PHE A 43 1.97 -0.09 0.60
C PHE A 43 2.05 -1.62 0.56
N LEU A 44 1.59 -2.25 -0.52
CA LEU A 44 1.61 -3.71 -0.66
C LEU A 44 3.05 -4.26 -0.71
N ALA A 45 4.00 -3.50 -1.24
CA ALA A 45 5.42 -3.85 -1.15
C ALA A 45 5.94 -3.95 0.30
N TYR A 46 5.31 -3.28 1.27
CA TYR A 46 5.63 -3.47 2.69
C TYR A 46 5.15 -4.80 3.25
N LEU A 47 4.23 -5.48 2.56
CA LEU A 47 3.70 -6.77 2.96
C LEU A 47 4.50 -7.93 2.35
N VAL A 48 5.46 -7.65 1.47
CA VAL A 48 6.35 -8.71 0.96
C VAL A 48 7.15 -9.25 2.16
N PRO A 49 7.09 -10.56 2.44
CA PRO A 49 7.74 -11.14 3.61
C PRO A 49 9.26 -10.96 3.57
N ASP A 50 9.88 -10.77 4.73
CA ASP A 50 11.34 -10.55 4.84
C ASP A 50 12.13 -11.76 4.29
N GLU A 51 11.61 -12.98 4.44
CA GLU A 51 12.18 -14.19 3.85
C GLU A 51 12.22 -14.18 2.31
N SER A 52 11.39 -13.33 1.68
CA SER A 52 11.35 -13.13 0.23
C SER A 52 12.23 -11.97 -0.26
N ASP A 53 12.99 -11.32 0.61
CA ASP A 53 13.76 -10.09 0.28
C ASP A 53 14.69 -10.28 -0.92
N HIS A 54 15.39 -11.43 -1.01
CA HIS A 54 16.24 -11.72 -2.16
C HIS A 54 15.46 -11.78 -3.49
N LEU A 55 14.33 -12.48 -3.52
CA LEU A 55 13.49 -12.59 -4.72
C LEU A 55 12.81 -11.25 -5.04
N TRP A 56 12.43 -10.49 -4.02
CA TRP A 56 11.86 -9.16 -4.15
C TRP A 56 12.85 -8.17 -4.79
N GLN A 57 14.07 -8.09 -4.25
CA GLN A 57 15.13 -7.27 -4.83
C GLN A 57 15.48 -7.70 -6.25
N PHE A 58 15.49 -9.02 -6.51
CA PHE A 58 15.68 -9.53 -7.87
C PHE A 58 14.55 -9.06 -8.80
N ALA A 59 13.29 -9.12 -8.38
CA ALA A 59 12.14 -8.64 -9.16
C ALA A 59 12.25 -7.14 -9.47
N GLN A 60 12.60 -6.33 -8.48
CA GLN A 60 12.80 -4.88 -8.65
C GLN A 60 13.91 -4.58 -9.67
N ASN A 61 15.00 -5.34 -9.61
CA ASN A 61 16.12 -5.22 -10.55
C ASN A 61 15.71 -5.64 -11.96
N GLN A 62 14.99 -6.75 -12.12
CA GLN A 62 14.51 -7.21 -13.43
C GLN A 62 13.48 -6.25 -14.03
N ALA A 63 12.54 -5.75 -13.22
CA ALA A 63 11.59 -4.73 -13.64
C ALA A 63 12.33 -3.48 -14.14
N GLN A 64 13.37 -3.03 -13.44
CA GLN A 64 14.20 -1.91 -13.91
C GLN A 64 14.97 -2.24 -15.18
N GLN A 65 15.63 -3.40 -15.26
CA GLN A 65 16.42 -3.81 -16.42
C GLN A 65 15.58 -4.02 -17.67
N SER A 66 14.31 -4.41 -17.52
CA SER A 66 13.36 -4.58 -18.64
C SER A 66 13.20 -3.31 -19.49
N LYS A 67 13.50 -2.14 -18.93
CA LYS A 67 13.58 -0.88 -19.68
C LYS A 67 14.56 -0.93 -20.84
N ASN A 68 15.69 -1.60 -20.68
CA ASN A 68 16.69 -1.79 -21.74
C ASN A 68 16.19 -2.70 -22.86
N TYR A 69 15.13 -3.47 -22.61
CA TYR A 69 14.49 -4.39 -23.55
C TYR A 69 13.15 -3.85 -24.09
N GLY A 70 12.83 -2.57 -23.86
CA GLY A 70 11.66 -1.92 -24.43
C GLY A 70 10.42 -1.86 -23.52
N ALA A 71 10.54 -2.17 -22.21
CA ALA A 71 9.41 -2.06 -21.30
C ALA A 71 8.85 -0.62 -21.22
N THR A 72 7.53 -0.47 -21.35
CA THR A 72 6.86 0.81 -21.61
C THR A 72 6.33 1.52 -20.36
N PHE A 73 6.38 0.89 -19.17
CA PHE A 73 5.81 1.46 -17.94
C PHE A 73 6.48 2.79 -17.56
N LYS A 74 5.73 3.78 -17.10
CA LYS A 74 6.33 5.08 -16.70
C LYS A 74 7.12 4.94 -15.41
N ASN A 75 8.12 5.80 -15.15
CA ASN A 75 8.85 5.80 -13.88
C ASN A 75 7.92 5.95 -12.67
N VAL A 76 6.84 6.73 -12.81
CA VAL A 76 5.80 6.87 -11.79
C VAL A 76 5.04 5.57 -11.51
N HIS A 77 5.17 4.54 -12.34
CA HIS A 77 4.58 3.22 -12.17
C HIS A 77 5.60 2.15 -11.75
N LYS A 78 6.82 2.53 -11.34
CA LYS A 78 7.87 1.60 -10.91
C LYS A 78 7.39 0.63 -9.83
N ALA A 79 6.73 1.13 -8.78
CA ALA A 79 6.17 0.28 -7.72
C ALA A 79 5.19 -0.78 -8.26
N LYS A 80 4.41 -0.44 -9.30
CA LYS A 80 3.54 -1.40 -9.99
C LYS A 80 4.36 -2.46 -10.73
N ALA A 81 5.33 -2.02 -11.53
CA ALA A 81 6.18 -2.94 -12.28
C ALA A 81 6.89 -3.92 -11.34
N ASP A 82 7.36 -3.45 -10.19
CA ASP A 82 8.06 -4.27 -9.19
C ASP A 82 7.14 -5.35 -8.61
N ILE A 83 5.99 -4.95 -8.04
CA ILE A 83 5.09 -5.91 -7.39
C ILE A 83 4.49 -6.91 -8.37
N TYR A 84 4.12 -6.48 -9.58
CA TYR A 84 3.57 -7.41 -10.58
C TYR A 84 4.64 -8.35 -11.15
N THR A 85 5.90 -7.91 -11.27
CA THR A 85 7.00 -8.82 -11.65
C THR A 85 7.23 -9.86 -10.58
N TRP A 86 7.22 -9.47 -9.30
CA TRP A 86 7.37 -10.40 -8.18
C TRP A 86 6.20 -11.39 -8.08
N LEU A 87 4.95 -10.91 -8.26
CA LEU A 87 3.75 -11.74 -8.29
C LEU A 87 3.74 -12.75 -9.44
N ALA A 88 4.36 -12.42 -10.58
CA ALA A 88 4.50 -13.34 -11.70
C ALA A 88 5.35 -14.58 -11.37
N TRP A 89 6.09 -14.57 -10.25
CA TRP A 89 6.95 -15.67 -9.82
C TRP A 89 6.44 -16.39 -8.56
N GLN A 90 5.27 -16.00 -8.03
CA GLN A 90 4.65 -16.69 -6.90
C GLN A 90 3.84 -17.91 -7.39
N ASP A 91 3.43 -18.77 -6.46
CA ASP A 91 2.47 -19.85 -6.70
C ASP A 91 1.08 -19.39 -6.23
N GLU A 92 0.05 -19.25 -7.07
CA GLU A 92 0.03 -19.38 -8.53
C GLU A 92 0.63 -18.13 -9.21
N PRO A 93 1.20 -18.24 -10.42
CA PRO A 93 1.82 -17.12 -11.10
C PRO A 93 0.84 -16.00 -11.47
N GLY A 94 1.24 -14.75 -11.22
CA GLY A 94 0.58 -13.56 -11.78
C GLY A 94 -0.75 -13.20 -11.13
N ARG A 95 -0.99 -13.66 -9.89
CA ARG A 95 -2.18 -13.30 -9.10
C ARG A 95 -2.43 -11.79 -9.09
N GLN A 96 -3.71 -11.41 -9.11
CA GLN A 96 -4.10 -10.03 -8.94
C GLN A 96 -3.90 -9.60 -7.47
N LEU A 97 -3.54 -8.32 -7.26
CA LEU A 97 -3.21 -7.80 -5.92
C LEU A 97 -4.32 -8.02 -4.88
N HIS A 98 -5.59 -7.89 -5.30
CA HIS A 98 -6.74 -8.09 -4.40
C HIS A 98 -6.95 -9.55 -3.99
N GLU A 99 -6.42 -10.52 -4.74
CA GLU A 99 -6.38 -11.92 -4.30
C GLU A 99 -5.12 -12.21 -3.50
N ALA A 100 -3.97 -11.69 -3.93
CA ALA A 100 -2.68 -11.89 -3.26
C ALA A 100 -2.68 -11.47 -1.78
N ILE A 101 -3.42 -10.40 -1.43
CA ILE A 101 -3.51 -9.92 -0.03
C ILE A 101 -4.29 -10.88 0.89
N LYS A 102 -5.07 -11.82 0.34
CA LYS A 102 -5.81 -12.83 1.10
C LYS A 102 -4.98 -14.09 1.38
N GLU A 103 -3.79 -14.18 0.80
CA GLU A 103 -2.92 -15.34 0.81
C GLU A 103 -1.66 -15.08 1.66
N PRO A 104 -1.00 -16.14 2.17
CA PRO A 104 0.21 -15.99 3.00
C PRO A 104 1.43 -15.46 2.23
N ILE A 105 1.33 -15.26 0.91
CA ILE A 105 2.39 -14.65 0.10
C ILE A 105 2.61 -13.17 0.46
N LEU A 106 1.59 -12.48 0.97
CA LEU A 106 1.74 -11.14 1.55
C LEU A 106 1.48 -11.22 3.05
N ASN A 107 2.46 -10.79 3.84
CA ASN A 107 2.36 -10.76 5.29
C ASN A 107 1.46 -9.60 5.75
N ALA A 108 0.17 -9.87 5.87
CA ALA A 108 -0.83 -8.91 6.35
C ALA A 108 -0.60 -8.41 7.79
N THR A 109 0.25 -9.09 8.59
CA THR A 109 0.62 -8.65 9.94
C THR A 109 1.97 -7.91 9.98
N HIS A 110 2.57 -7.65 8.83
CA HIS A 110 3.88 -6.98 8.75
C HIS A 110 3.87 -5.64 9.53
N PRO A 111 4.89 -5.33 10.36
CA PRO A 111 4.90 -4.15 11.23
C PRO A 111 4.61 -2.82 10.52
N LYS A 112 5.11 -2.65 9.28
CA LYS A 112 4.88 -1.44 8.47
C LYS A 112 3.42 -1.23 8.03
N SER A 113 2.56 -2.24 8.16
CA SER A 113 1.13 -2.15 7.86
C SER A 113 0.27 -1.78 9.08
N GLN A 114 0.84 -1.89 10.28
CA GLN A 114 0.07 -1.82 11.52
C GLN A 114 -0.57 -0.46 11.75
N ASP A 115 0.07 0.64 11.31
CA ASP A 115 -0.52 1.97 11.42
C ASP A 115 -1.80 2.10 10.57
N PHE A 116 -1.79 1.56 9.34
CA PHE A 116 -2.96 1.51 8.47
C PHE A 116 -4.06 0.64 9.07
N VAL A 117 -3.71 -0.57 9.52
CA VAL A 117 -4.66 -1.51 10.13
C VAL A 117 -5.29 -0.90 11.39
N SER A 118 -4.49 -0.27 12.24
CA SER A 118 -4.95 0.38 13.47
C SER A 118 -5.85 1.58 13.18
N TRP A 119 -5.52 2.39 12.18
CA TRP A 119 -6.41 3.45 11.71
C TRP A 119 -7.73 2.90 11.16
N PHE A 120 -7.69 1.87 10.34
CA PHE A 120 -8.87 1.27 9.74
C PHE A 120 -9.81 0.68 10.80
N LYS A 121 -9.26 -0.04 11.79
CA LYS A 121 -10.04 -0.58 12.91
C LYS A 121 -10.73 0.50 13.73
N ARG A 122 -10.02 1.60 14.06
CA ARG A 122 -10.60 2.75 14.79
C ARG A 122 -11.68 3.48 13.98
N LEU A 123 -11.52 3.58 12.66
CA LEU A 123 -12.49 4.25 11.79
C LEU A 123 -13.83 3.51 11.78
N TYR A 124 -13.80 2.18 11.76
CA TYR A 124 -14.98 1.32 11.62
C TYR A 124 -15.40 0.60 12.90
N ASP A 125 -14.79 0.92 14.05
CA ASP A 125 -15.08 0.30 15.35
C ASP A 125 -14.95 -1.24 15.33
N LEU A 126 -13.86 -1.74 14.74
CA LEU A 126 -13.60 -3.19 14.54
C LEU A 126 -12.69 -3.81 15.62
N GLU A 127 -12.76 -3.30 16.85
CA GLU A 127 -12.04 -3.88 18.01
C GLU A 127 -12.72 -5.13 18.56
#